data_AF-A0A9P8F2R1-F1
#
_entry.id   AF-A0A9P8F2R1-F1
#
_cell.length_a   1.000
_cell.length_b   1.000
_cell.length_c   1.000
_cell.angle_alpha   90.00
_cell.angle_beta   90.00
_cell.angle_gamma   90.00
#
_symmetry.space_group_name_H-M   'P 1'
#
loop_
_entity.id
_entity.type
_entity.pdbx_description
1 polymer ?
#
loop_
_entity_poly.entity_id
_entity_poly.type
_entity_poly.pdbx_seq_one_letter_code
_entity_poly.pdbx_strand_id
1 'polypeptide(L)'
;NAKQSRDQRRLVESELNTSNRKIAQLKLDLEAELQRAKESAVSPANRLSFTIPQRSPSHLTLLQNAEPDDLDPESESPTYILAEILQALEAEDMKPDYYVSHANELVGLFKRHPALKYDLAWSIFGLRMQMMLLSDSREVIAAGYRVLRHAITDRKSLQTIRAHHTDFLVILSLVKEAKAMVEREQALKFVRAFLDVKDGVHEIAPSVVRIIVAIAEHPEDRLRSISVMTLAELLIRSPDLVIAAGGIGTLADAMGNGAYQAPETLAAVFLHLLDLPARRGLLRSGFELSLPFAAFTEPPTSSAHEDRMKSSAKVVAALFKSWSGIMTISLHDFLPARSVVSSLLIDTVAVRSTVLELLFDILRIKPPSWSSSFLAGRRLTTYGRVTNLKANDHHKPSSNDPEEASKRMSLIEHFSAVVLTILLRVGLLPALMHAERDAPNLALKRKTTLLIGEVLKLANQLLPSEWSAELQVLPDLFHQATSFGQDERSQAVATVYQVDSVNRTLYRSVGGGPGVKSTRADEFEPTKSAEQPKVQMSANMDEAQFRGLLMECQV
;
A
#
# COMPACT_ATOMS: atom_id res chain seq x y z
N ASN A 1 -13.77 51.39 -5.93
CA ASN A 1 -13.12 50.08 -5.66
C ASN A 1 -11.75 49.83 -6.30
N ALA A 2 -11.15 50.75 -7.08
CA ALA A 2 -9.82 50.53 -7.67
C ALA A 2 -8.65 50.70 -6.67
N LYS A 3 -8.81 51.57 -5.65
CA LYS A 3 -7.76 51.88 -4.66
C LYS A 3 -7.47 50.69 -3.73
N GLN A 4 -8.51 50.04 -3.20
CA GLN A 4 -8.38 48.85 -2.35
C GLN A 4 -7.75 47.64 -3.06
N SER A 5 -8.02 47.44 -4.36
CA SER A 5 -7.41 46.37 -5.15
C SER A 5 -5.90 46.59 -5.37
N ARG A 6 -5.49 47.85 -5.55
CA ARG A 6 -4.07 48.22 -5.68
C ARG A 6 -3.32 48.03 -4.37
N ASP A 7 -3.93 48.39 -3.25
CA ASP A 7 -3.33 48.24 -1.91
C ASP A 7 -3.21 46.75 -1.52
N GLN A 8 -4.21 45.92 -1.83
CA GLN A 8 -4.12 44.47 -1.62
C GLN A 8 -3.03 43.82 -2.48
N ARG A 9 -2.90 44.20 -3.76
CA ARG A 9 -1.81 43.69 -4.62
C ARG A 9 -0.43 44.03 -4.07
N ARG A 10 -0.25 45.27 -3.58
CA ARG A 10 1.02 45.70 -2.99
C ARG A 10 1.36 44.94 -1.70
N LEU A 11 0.35 44.61 -0.90
CA LEU A 11 0.50 43.78 0.30
C LEU A 11 0.91 42.35 -0.05
N VAL A 12 0.22 41.73 -1.02
CA VAL A 12 0.55 40.39 -1.52
C VAL A 12 1.95 40.34 -2.14
N GLU A 13 2.34 41.35 -2.91
CA GLU A 13 3.71 41.45 -3.47
C GLU A 13 4.76 41.61 -2.37
N SER A 14 4.46 42.34 -1.30
CA SER A 14 5.36 42.48 -0.15
C SER A 14 5.54 41.16 0.61
N GLU A 15 4.46 40.40 0.82
CA GLU A 15 4.50 39.07 1.46
C GLU A 15 5.18 38.02 0.58
N LEU A 16 4.99 38.09 -0.74
CA LEU A 16 5.67 37.21 -1.68
C LEU A 16 7.19 37.46 -1.65
N ASN A 17 7.60 38.73 -1.58
CA ASN A 17 9.01 39.10 -1.50
C ASN A 17 9.67 38.70 -0.17
N THR A 18 8.95 38.82 0.95
CA THR A 18 9.47 38.33 2.25
C THR A 18 9.58 36.80 2.27
N SER A 19 8.60 36.09 1.71
CA SER A 19 8.64 34.63 1.57
C SER A 19 9.79 34.18 0.66
N ASN A 20 10.01 34.85 -0.48
CA ASN A 20 11.11 34.53 -1.39
C ASN A 20 12.49 34.75 -0.75
N ARG A 21 12.65 35.80 0.05
CA ARG A 21 13.89 36.01 0.84
C ARG A 21 14.09 34.90 1.87
N LYS A 22 13.03 34.48 2.56
CA LYS A 22 13.09 33.38 3.52
C LYS A 22 13.45 32.04 2.86
N ILE A 23 12.92 31.78 1.66
CA ILE A 23 13.28 30.60 0.86
C ILE A 23 14.75 30.65 0.43
N ALA A 24 15.25 31.81 0.00
CA ALA A 24 16.67 31.96 -0.35
C ALA A 24 17.59 31.72 0.85
N GLN A 25 17.21 32.21 2.03
CA GLN A 25 17.94 31.98 3.27
C GLN A 25 17.93 30.50 3.67
N LEU A 26 16.77 29.84 3.63
CA LEU A 26 16.64 28.41 3.92
C LEU A 26 17.43 27.53 2.94
N LYS A 27 17.57 27.94 1.68
CA LYS A 27 18.42 27.25 0.71
C LYS A 27 19.90 27.37 1.06
N LEU A 28 20.35 28.55 1.48
CA LEU A 28 21.72 28.75 1.95
C LEU A 28 22.01 27.94 3.23
N ASP A 29 21.07 27.91 4.16
CA ASP A 29 21.18 27.10 5.39
C ASP A 29 21.24 25.60 5.06
N LEU A 30 20.41 25.14 4.12
CA LEU A 30 20.41 23.75 3.65
C LEU A 30 21.74 23.38 2.96
N GLU A 31 22.29 24.28 2.15
CA GLU A 31 23.60 24.08 1.49
C GLU A 31 24.74 24.02 2.53
N ALA A 32 24.70 24.88 3.55
CA ALA A 32 25.65 24.85 4.65
C ALA A 32 25.54 23.56 5.47
N GLU A 33 24.33 23.04 5.67
CA GLU A 33 24.08 21.80 6.41
C GLU A 33 24.47 20.56 5.60
N LEU A 34 24.29 20.58 4.27
CA LEU A 34 24.82 19.57 3.35
C LEU A 34 26.35 19.54 3.31
N GLN A 35 27.00 20.70 3.38
CA GLN A 35 28.47 20.77 3.49
C GLN A 35 28.97 20.22 4.83
N ARG A 36 28.29 20.57 5.94
CA ARG A 36 28.59 20.02 7.28
C ARG A 36 28.34 18.51 7.36
N ALA A 37 27.34 18.00 6.65
CA ALA A 37 27.07 16.57 6.52
C ALA A 37 28.14 15.83 5.69
N LYS A 38 28.75 16.50 4.69
CA LYS A 38 29.89 15.96 3.92
C LYS A 38 31.17 15.93 4.75
N GLU A 39 31.42 16.94 5.57
CA GLU A 39 32.59 16.99 6.45
C GLU A 39 32.51 15.98 7.61
N SER A 40 31.30 15.70 8.11
CA SER A 40 31.06 14.68 9.14
C SER A 40 31.03 13.23 8.63
N ALA A 41 31.16 13.01 7.31
CA ALA A 41 31.22 11.68 6.70
C ALA A 41 32.62 11.02 6.78
N VAL A 42 33.65 11.72 7.29
CA VAL A 42 35.00 11.16 7.50
C VAL A 42 35.16 10.72 8.97
N SER A 43 34.35 9.75 9.40
CA SER A 43 34.53 8.88 10.58
C SER A 43 33.44 7.81 10.57
N PRO A 44 33.72 6.54 10.94
CA PRO A 44 32.92 5.40 10.47
C PRO A 44 31.56 5.34 11.15
N ALA A 45 30.50 5.54 10.37
CA ALA A 45 29.12 5.43 10.83
C ALA A 45 28.65 3.98 10.82
N ASN A 46 28.56 3.40 12.02
CA ASN A 46 27.50 2.46 12.36
C ASN A 46 26.16 3.17 12.15
N ARG A 47 25.41 2.84 11.09
CA ARG A 47 23.94 3.00 11.06
C ARG A 47 23.30 2.16 9.96
N LEU A 48 22.40 1.32 10.43
CA LEU A 48 21.59 0.33 9.72
C LEU A 48 20.67 1.00 8.70
N SER A 49 20.78 0.61 7.43
CA SER A 49 19.76 0.82 6.41
C SER A 49 19.09 -0.51 6.08
N PHE A 50 17.76 -0.52 6.23
CA PHE A 50 16.88 -1.61 5.82
C PHE A 50 16.85 -1.69 4.28
N THR A 51 17.19 -2.84 3.71
CA THR A 51 16.97 -3.16 2.30
C THR A 51 16.08 -4.38 2.14
N ILE A 52 15.09 -4.23 1.26
CA ILE A 52 14.12 -5.23 0.79
C ILE A 52 14.85 -6.15 -0.22
N PRO A 53 14.67 -7.49 -0.19
CA PRO A 53 15.40 -8.38 -1.08
C PRO A 53 14.74 -8.46 -2.47
N GLN A 54 15.41 -7.92 -3.48
CA GLN A 54 15.16 -8.23 -4.89
C GLN A 54 16.11 -9.35 -5.33
N ARG A 55 15.54 -10.33 -6.04
CA ARG A 55 16.19 -11.51 -6.63
C ARG A 55 17.49 -11.16 -7.36
N SER A 56 18.53 -11.96 -7.13
CA SER A 56 19.76 -11.96 -7.91
C SER A 56 19.52 -12.51 -9.32
N PRO A 57 20.09 -11.88 -10.37
CA PRO A 57 20.64 -12.58 -11.51
C PRO A 57 22.15 -12.78 -11.33
N SER A 58 22.63 -13.82 -11.98
CA SER A 58 23.97 -14.38 -11.93
C SER A 58 25.09 -13.39 -12.32
N HIS A 59 26.14 -13.40 -11.49
CA HIS A 59 27.56 -13.42 -11.83
C HIS A 59 27.98 -12.95 -13.25
N LEU A 60 28.67 -11.82 -13.34
CA LEU A 60 30.02 -11.66 -13.93
C LEU A 60 30.38 -10.18 -14.06
N THR A 61 31.68 -9.90 -13.89
CA THR A 61 32.41 -8.65 -14.19
C THR A 61 32.17 -7.43 -13.29
N LEU A 62 32.99 -7.30 -12.24
CA LEU A 62 33.86 -6.13 -12.08
C LEU A 62 34.98 -6.45 -11.07
N LEU A 63 36.12 -6.92 -11.57
CA LEU A 63 37.41 -6.80 -10.90
C LEU A 63 37.98 -5.43 -11.29
N GLN A 64 37.76 -4.40 -10.48
CA GLN A 64 38.68 -3.27 -10.39
C GLN A 64 38.30 -2.38 -9.20
N ASN A 65 39.32 -2.06 -8.41
CA ASN A 65 39.36 -1.14 -7.27
C ASN A 65 39.15 -1.79 -5.90
N ALA A 66 40.11 -2.64 -5.52
CA ALA A 66 40.58 -2.68 -4.15
C ALA A 66 42.05 -2.20 -4.17
N GLU A 67 42.34 -1.14 -3.42
CA GLU A 67 43.70 -0.73 -3.13
C GLU A 67 44.40 -1.85 -2.33
N PRO A 68 45.69 -2.13 -2.60
CA PRO A 68 46.41 -3.17 -1.89
C PRO A 68 47.08 -2.55 -0.67
N ASP A 69 46.52 -2.78 0.51
CA ASP A 69 47.30 -2.63 1.75
C ASP A 69 46.88 -3.73 2.74
N ASP A 70 47.90 -4.32 3.36
CA ASP A 70 47.93 -5.53 4.21
C ASP A 70 47.83 -6.89 3.50
N LEU A 71 48.83 -7.16 2.67
CA LEU A 71 49.36 -8.52 2.47
C LEU A 71 50.44 -8.78 3.52
N ASP A 72 50.09 -9.40 4.65
CA ASP A 72 51.09 -9.97 5.55
C ASP A 72 51.55 -11.34 5.02
N PRO A 73 52.87 -11.60 4.93
CA PRO A 73 53.43 -12.73 4.18
C PRO A 73 53.81 -13.89 5.10
N GLU A 74 52.87 -14.74 5.48
CA GLU A 74 53.14 -16.10 5.98
C GLU A 74 51.80 -16.87 6.03
N SER A 75 51.42 -17.48 4.91
CA SER A 75 50.14 -18.17 4.75
C SER A 75 50.09 -19.45 5.58
N GLU A 76 49.80 -19.32 6.88
CA GLU A 76 49.28 -20.43 7.67
C GLU A 76 48.03 -20.99 6.97
N SER A 77 47.92 -22.31 6.94
CA SER A 77 46.76 -22.96 6.33
C SER A 77 45.48 -22.44 7.00
N PRO A 78 44.43 -22.04 6.26
CA PRO A 78 43.18 -21.58 6.86
C PRO A 78 42.52 -22.65 7.75
N THR A 79 42.83 -23.93 7.52
CA THR A 79 42.43 -25.05 8.38
C THR A 79 43.20 -25.08 9.71
N TYR A 80 44.46 -24.64 9.71
CA TYR A 80 45.27 -24.53 10.93
C TYR A 80 44.73 -23.42 11.84
N ILE A 81 44.47 -22.23 11.28
CA ILE A 81 43.86 -21.10 11.98
C ILE A 81 42.48 -21.50 12.55
N LEU A 82 41.68 -22.24 11.77
CA LEU A 82 40.41 -22.79 12.25
C LEU A 82 40.60 -23.69 13.49
N ALA A 83 41.58 -24.61 13.45
CA ALA A 83 41.86 -25.51 14.56
C ALA A 83 42.34 -24.74 15.80
N GLU A 84 43.20 -23.75 15.64
CA GLU A 84 43.69 -22.89 16.72
C GLU A 84 42.54 -22.11 17.38
N ILE A 85 41.66 -21.49 16.60
CA ILE A 85 40.50 -20.76 17.14
C ILE A 85 39.56 -21.71 17.89
N LEU A 86 39.33 -22.92 17.37
CA LEU A 86 38.48 -23.91 18.05
C LEU A 86 39.12 -24.45 19.34
N GLN A 87 40.45 -24.53 19.40
CA GLN A 87 41.19 -24.85 20.61
C GLN A 87 41.15 -23.71 21.62
N ALA A 88 41.26 -22.45 21.17
CA ALA A 88 41.10 -21.28 22.04
C ALA A 88 39.71 -21.22 22.68
N LEU A 89 38.66 -21.58 21.93
CA LEU A 89 37.29 -21.67 22.43
C LEU A 89 37.05 -22.84 23.41
N GLU A 90 38.00 -23.76 23.59
CA GLU A 90 37.94 -24.81 24.60
C GLU A 90 38.33 -24.33 26.01
N ALA A 91 39.10 -23.24 26.12
CA ALA A 91 39.52 -22.72 27.42
C ALA A 91 38.31 -22.43 28.31
N GLU A 92 38.34 -22.91 29.55
CA GLU A 92 37.30 -22.66 30.57
C GLU A 92 37.64 -21.41 31.39
N ASP A 93 36.61 -20.81 32.03
CA ASP A 93 36.73 -19.68 32.97
C ASP A 93 37.38 -18.38 32.42
N MET A 94 37.32 -18.18 31.10
CA MET A 94 37.78 -16.93 30.48
C MET A 94 36.71 -15.84 30.54
N LYS A 95 37.13 -14.58 30.40
CA LYS A 95 36.20 -13.44 30.34
C LYS A 95 35.31 -13.53 29.09
N PRO A 96 34.04 -13.05 29.14
CA PRO A 96 33.14 -13.05 27.98
C PRO A 96 33.75 -12.46 26.69
N ASP A 97 34.50 -11.36 26.82
CA ASP A 97 35.16 -10.68 25.69
C ASP A 97 36.13 -11.59 24.94
N TYR A 98 36.79 -12.53 25.64
CA TYR A 98 37.70 -13.50 25.05
C TYR A 98 36.94 -14.40 24.06
N TYR A 99 35.85 -15.03 24.49
CA TYR A 99 35.04 -15.89 23.62
C TYR A 99 34.41 -15.12 22.47
N VAL A 100 33.96 -13.89 22.71
CA VAL A 100 33.36 -13.03 21.67
C VAL A 100 34.39 -12.66 20.60
N SER A 101 35.65 -12.35 20.98
CA SER A 101 36.72 -12.05 20.01
C SER A 101 36.98 -13.23 19.08
N HIS A 102 37.25 -14.41 19.65
CA HIS A 102 37.54 -15.63 18.88
C HIS A 102 36.35 -16.06 18.01
N ALA A 103 35.12 -15.89 18.48
CA ALA A 103 33.93 -16.11 17.67
C ALA A 103 33.80 -15.11 16.49
N ASN A 104 34.18 -13.85 16.70
CA ASN A 104 34.20 -12.85 15.63
C ASN A 104 35.28 -13.15 14.58
N GLU A 105 36.47 -13.58 15.03
CA GLU A 105 37.57 -14.04 14.17
C GLU A 105 37.13 -15.25 13.34
N LEU A 106 36.48 -16.24 13.97
CA LEU A 106 35.93 -17.41 13.30
C LEU A 106 34.89 -17.03 12.22
N VAL A 107 34.00 -16.08 12.52
CA VAL A 107 33.07 -15.55 11.52
C VAL A 107 33.82 -14.84 10.39
N GLY A 108 34.88 -14.09 10.70
CA GLY A 108 35.75 -13.46 9.71
C GLY A 108 36.39 -14.49 8.79
N LEU A 109 36.89 -15.59 9.36
CA LEU A 109 37.48 -16.71 8.64
C LEU A 109 36.47 -17.38 7.69
N PHE A 110 35.25 -17.68 8.15
CA PHE A 110 34.19 -18.23 7.29
C PHE A 110 33.76 -17.30 6.16
N LYS A 111 33.87 -15.98 6.34
CA LYS A 111 33.58 -15.00 5.28
C LYS A 111 34.69 -14.96 4.24
N ARG A 112 35.96 -15.00 4.67
CA ARG A 112 37.14 -14.99 3.78
C ARG A 112 37.28 -16.31 3.02
N HIS A 113 36.99 -17.43 3.69
CA HIS A 113 37.13 -18.78 3.13
C HIS A 113 35.84 -19.61 3.31
N PRO A 114 34.82 -19.43 2.46
CA PRO A 114 33.54 -20.14 2.58
C PRO A 114 33.63 -21.67 2.45
N ALA A 115 34.68 -22.20 1.82
CA ALA A 115 34.88 -23.64 1.63
C ALA A 115 35.15 -24.38 2.95
N LEU A 116 35.72 -23.70 3.96
CA LEU A 116 36.03 -24.31 5.27
C LEU A 116 34.82 -24.92 5.97
N LYS A 117 33.61 -24.47 5.63
CA LYS A 117 32.37 -24.99 6.21
C LYS A 117 32.15 -26.48 5.89
N TYR A 118 32.69 -26.97 4.78
CA TYR A 118 32.57 -28.38 4.39
C TYR A 118 33.57 -29.28 5.14
N ASP A 119 34.65 -28.69 5.65
CA ASP A 119 35.72 -29.40 6.37
C ASP A 119 35.52 -29.36 7.90
N LEU A 120 34.39 -28.82 8.38
CA LEU A 120 34.09 -28.73 9.80
C LEU A 120 33.89 -30.11 10.42
N ALA A 121 34.75 -30.43 11.41
CA ALA A 121 34.52 -31.55 12.32
C ALA A 121 33.40 -31.21 13.31
N TRP A 122 32.15 -31.50 12.92
CA TRP A 122 30.95 -31.15 13.68
C TRP A 122 30.91 -31.68 15.12
N SER A 123 31.57 -32.80 15.42
CA SER A 123 31.67 -33.32 16.79
C SER A 123 32.38 -32.35 17.74
N ILE A 124 33.44 -31.70 17.26
CA ILE A 124 34.23 -30.73 18.02
C ILE A 124 33.55 -29.36 17.92
N PHE A 125 33.33 -28.88 16.69
CA PHE A 125 32.74 -27.57 16.44
C PHE A 125 31.36 -27.42 17.11
N GLY A 126 30.47 -28.40 16.96
CA GLY A 126 29.13 -28.39 17.54
C GLY A 126 29.15 -28.37 19.05
N LEU A 127 30.06 -29.12 19.69
CA LEU A 127 30.23 -29.10 21.14
C LEU A 127 30.70 -27.71 21.63
N ARG A 128 31.68 -27.09 20.96
CA ARG A 128 32.14 -25.73 21.32
C ARG A 128 31.03 -24.69 21.17
N MET A 129 30.26 -24.76 20.09
CA MET A 129 29.12 -23.87 19.90
C MET A 129 28.05 -24.09 20.98
N GLN A 130 27.79 -25.34 21.36
CA GLN A 130 26.86 -25.65 22.44
C GLN A 130 27.32 -25.08 23.79
N MET A 131 28.62 -25.17 24.12
CA MET A 131 29.18 -24.53 25.33
C MET A 131 28.98 -23.01 25.32
N MET A 132 29.23 -22.35 24.18
CA MET A 132 28.98 -20.91 24.05
C MET A 132 27.50 -20.55 24.23
N LEU A 133 26.59 -21.36 23.68
CA LEU A 133 25.14 -21.14 23.81
C LEU A 133 24.59 -21.40 25.21
N LEU A 134 25.32 -22.15 26.04
CA LEU A 134 24.99 -22.42 27.45
C LEU A 134 25.65 -21.44 28.43
N SER A 135 26.42 -20.48 27.94
CA SER A 135 27.09 -19.46 28.78
C SER A 135 26.09 -18.55 29.51
N ASP A 136 26.49 -17.99 30.64
CA ASP A 136 25.70 -16.97 31.36
C ASP A 136 25.74 -15.58 30.69
N SER A 137 26.71 -15.33 29.80
CA SER A 137 26.83 -14.06 29.08
C SER A 137 25.99 -14.07 27.79
N ARG A 138 25.01 -13.17 27.73
CA ARG A 138 24.18 -12.94 26.53
C ARG A 138 25.00 -12.58 25.29
N GLU A 139 26.15 -11.92 25.45
CA GLU A 139 27.07 -11.55 24.36
C GLU A 139 27.76 -12.79 23.77
N VAL A 140 28.18 -13.73 24.62
CA VAL A 140 28.79 -15.01 24.21
C VAL A 140 27.75 -15.89 23.51
N ILE A 141 26.53 -16.01 24.05
CA ILE A 141 25.44 -16.75 23.40
C ILE A 141 25.12 -16.15 22.03
N ALA A 142 25.02 -14.82 21.94
CA ALA A 142 24.77 -14.12 20.69
C ALA A 142 25.86 -14.39 19.64
N ALA A 143 27.14 -14.41 20.07
CA ALA A 143 28.26 -14.77 19.22
C ALA A 143 28.16 -16.23 18.76
N GLY A 144 27.77 -17.16 19.63
CA GLY A 144 27.52 -18.57 19.28
C GLY A 144 26.47 -18.74 18.19
N TYR A 145 25.29 -18.13 18.31
CA TYR A 145 24.27 -18.15 17.26
C TYR A 145 24.77 -17.55 15.94
N ARG A 146 25.57 -16.48 16.01
CA ARG A 146 26.15 -15.84 14.83
C ARG A 146 27.13 -16.77 14.12
N VAL A 147 28.03 -17.44 14.85
CA VAL A 147 28.97 -18.42 14.29
C VAL A 147 28.21 -19.58 13.66
N LEU A 148 27.25 -20.17 14.38
CA LEU A 148 26.40 -21.25 13.86
C LEU A 148 25.69 -20.86 12.57
N ARG A 149 25.12 -19.64 12.51
CA ARG A 149 24.48 -19.12 11.29
C ARG A 149 25.45 -19.07 10.12
N HIS A 150 26.70 -18.68 10.34
CA HIS A 150 27.73 -18.65 9.30
C HIS A 150 28.24 -20.04 8.91
N ALA A 151 28.07 -21.06 9.76
CA ALA A 151 28.43 -22.45 9.47
C ALA A 151 27.36 -23.22 8.66
N ILE A 152 26.13 -22.69 8.54
CA ILE A 152 25.06 -23.31 7.73
C ILE A 152 25.47 -23.36 6.26
N THR A 153 25.33 -24.53 5.63
CA THR A 153 25.60 -24.77 4.20
C THR A 153 24.42 -25.40 3.49
N ASP A 154 23.97 -26.56 3.97
CA ASP A 154 22.93 -27.37 3.37
C ASP A 154 21.97 -27.95 4.42
N ARG A 155 20.96 -28.70 3.97
CA ARG A 155 19.98 -29.32 4.86
C ARG A 155 20.62 -30.32 5.85
N LYS A 156 21.70 -31.01 5.44
CA LYS A 156 22.42 -31.94 6.31
C LYS A 156 23.11 -31.19 7.46
N SER A 157 23.73 -30.04 7.18
CA SER A 157 24.31 -29.18 8.20
C SER A 157 23.27 -28.75 9.24
N LEU A 158 22.05 -28.40 8.81
CA LEU A 158 20.94 -28.07 9.72
C LEU A 158 20.56 -29.25 10.62
N GLN A 159 20.48 -30.47 10.07
CA GLN A 159 20.19 -31.67 10.85
C GLN A 159 21.28 -31.94 11.90
N THR A 160 22.55 -31.78 11.54
CA THR A 160 23.67 -31.92 12.48
C THR A 160 23.63 -30.85 13.57
N ILE A 161 23.37 -29.59 13.21
CA ILE A 161 23.22 -28.49 14.17
C ILE A 161 22.09 -28.81 15.16
N ARG A 162 20.95 -29.30 14.67
CA ARG A 162 19.81 -29.70 15.52
C ARG A 162 20.09 -30.88 16.43
N ALA A 163 20.96 -31.80 16.02
CA ALA A 163 21.38 -32.92 16.85
C ALA A 163 22.07 -32.45 18.15
N HIS A 164 22.63 -31.24 18.17
CA HIS A 164 23.14 -30.56 19.37
C HIS A 164 22.07 -29.79 20.17
N HIS A 165 20.79 -30.14 20.00
CA HIS A 165 19.66 -29.58 20.75
C HIS A 165 19.49 -28.06 20.63
N THR A 166 19.94 -27.46 19.52
CA THR A 166 19.82 -26.01 19.28
C THR A 166 18.38 -25.52 19.28
N ASP A 167 17.41 -26.39 18.93
CA ASP A 167 15.98 -26.07 18.99
C ASP A 167 15.56 -25.63 20.41
N PHE A 168 16.04 -26.33 21.46
CA PHE A 168 15.74 -25.99 22.85
C PHE A 168 16.48 -24.73 23.30
N LEU A 169 17.73 -24.56 22.89
CA LEU A 169 18.54 -23.39 23.22
C LEU A 169 17.93 -22.12 22.63
N VAL A 170 17.44 -22.19 21.38
CA VAL A 170 16.74 -21.08 20.73
C VAL A 170 15.50 -20.69 21.53
N ILE A 171 14.70 -21.66 21.96
CA ILE A 171 13.52 -21.39 22.79
C ILE A 171 13.93 -20.72 24.10
N LEU A 172 14.94 -21.26 24.79
CA LEU A 172 15.45 -20.68 26.03
C LEU A 172 15.90 -19.22 25.84
N SER A 173 16.63 -18.94 24.76
CA SER A 173 17.08 -17.59 24.42
C SER A 173 15.91 -16.65 24.13
N LEU A 174 14.91 -17.11 23.38
CA LEU A 174 13.78 -16.30 22.94
C LEU A 174 12.76 -15.99 24.05
N VAL A 175 12.65 -16.86 25.06
CA VAL A 175 11.78 -16.67 26.25
C VAL A 175 12.33 -15.59 27.20
N LYS A 176 13.64 -15.32 27.19
CA LYS A 176 14.26 -14.33 28.08
C LYS A 176 13.67 -12.92 27.89
N GLU A 177 13.72 -12.12 28.96
CA GLU A 177 13.22 -10.75 28.98
C GLU A 177 13.98 -9.80 28.03
N ALA A 178 13.41 -8.62 27.76
CA ALA A 178 13.94 -7.60 26.84
C ALA A 178 15.39 -7.15 27.12
N LYS A 179 15.93 -7.38 28.32
CA LYS A 179 17.34 -7.08 28.65
C LYS A 179 18.33 -7.96 27.87
N ALA A 180 17.91 -9.12 27.36
CA ALA A 180 18.74 -10.02 26.55
C ALA A 180 18.56 -9.78 25.04
N MET A 181 18.32 -8.54 24.60
CA MET A 181 17.97 -8.23 23.21
C MET A 181 18.99 -8.73 22.18
N VAL A 182 20.28 -8.59 22.45
CA VAL A 182 21.35 -9.01 21.52
C VAL A 182 21.32 -10.52 21.28
N GLU A 183 21.12 -11.30 22.33
CA GLU A 183 20.97 -12.76 22.27
C GLU A 183 19.70 -13.14 21.49
N ARG A 184 18.54 -12.58 21.86
CA ARG A 184 17.25 -12.85 21.23
C ARG A 184 17.26 -12.52 19.74
N GLU A 185 17.90 -11.41 19.37
CA GLU A 185 18.05 -10.99 17.98
C GLU A 185 18.89 -12.00 17.17
N GLN A 186 20.03 -12.45 17.71
CA GLN A 186 20.86 -13.44 17.01
C GLN A 186 20.18 -14.81 16.94
N ALA A 187 19.44 -15.22 17.98
CA ALA A 187 18.65 -16.45 17.96
C ALA A 187 17.58 -16.42 16.86
N LEU A 188 16.83 -15.31 16.73
CA LEU A 188 15.83 -15.18 15.67
C LEU A 188 16.48 -15.14 14.27
N LYS A 189 17.61 -14.44 14.12
CA LYS A 189 18.39 -14.45 12.87
C LYS A 189 18.90 -15.84 12.51
N PHE A 190 19.28 -16.63 13.51
CA PHE A 190 19.70 -18.02 13.32
C PHE A 190 18.53 -18.88 12.82
N VAL A 191 17.33 -18.79 13.42
CA VAL A 191 16.12 -19.49 12.91
C VAL A 191 15.80 -19.07 11.48
N ARG A 192 15.86 -17.76 11.17
CA ARG A 192 15.58 -17.26 9.82
C ARG A 192 16.54 -17.82 8.77
N ALA A 193 17.79 -18.10 9.12
CA ALA A 193 18.75 -18.68 8.19
C ALA A 193 18.38 -20.09 7.71
N PHE A 194 17.50 -20.81 8.42
CA PHE A 194 16.96 -22.09 7.95
C PHE A 194 16.09 -21.91 6.70
N LEU A 195 15.48 -20.72 6.53
CA LEU A 195 14.66 -20.37 5.37
C LEU A 195 15.50 -20.06 4.12
N ASP A 196 16.77 -19.72 4.30
CA ASP A 196 17.70 -19.46 3.19
C ASP A 196 18.20 -20.77 2.55
N VAL A 197 18.14 -21.89 3.29
CA VAL A 197 18.49 -23.22 2.80
C VAL A 197 17.31 -23.87 2.09
N LYS A 198 17.57 -24.49 0.93
CA LYS A 198 16.56 -25.26 0.21
C LYS A 198 16.00 -26.38 1.10
N ASP A 199 14.67 -26.44 1.22
CA ASP A 199 13.93 -27.38 2.07
C ASP A 199 14.30 -27.32 3.57
N GLY A 200 15.05 -26.29 4.01
CA GLY A 200 15.47 -26.12 5.41
C GLY A 200 14.33 -25.78 6.36
N VAL A 201 13.20 -25.28 5.84
CA VAL A 201 11.98 -25.03 6.62
C VAL A 201 11.45 -26.29 7.32
N HIS A 202 11.67 -27.48 6.73
CA HIS A 202 11.24 -28.75 7.31
C HIS A 202 12.10 -29.17 8.50
N GLU A 203 13.26 -28.54 8.70
CA GLU A 203 14.11 -28.76 9.86
C GLU A 203 13.72 -27.86 11.04
N ILE A 204 12.82 -26.90 10.87
CA ILE A 204 12.39 -26.06 11.99
C ILE A 204 11.37 -26.82 12.84
N ALA A 205 11.67 -27.02 14.11
CA ALA A 205 10.76 -27.68 15.04
C ALA A 205 9.50 -26.82 15.31
N PRO A 206 8.30 -27.43 15.43
CA PRO A 206 7.07 -26.70 15.75
C PRO A 206 7.14 -25.88 17.04
N SER A 207 7.91 -26.34 18.04
CA SER A 207 8.14 -25.64 19.31
C SER A 207 8.88 -24.31 19.12
N VAL A 208 9.83 -24.24 18.18
CA VAL A 208 10.53 -22.99 17.82
C VAL A 208 9.56 -22.00 17.18
N VAL A 209 8.64 -22.48 16.33
CA VAL A 209 7.61 -21.61 15.74
C VAL A 209 6.64 -21.10 16.81
N ARG A 210 6.26 -21.93 17.80
CA ARG A 210 5.39 -21.51 18.92
C ARG A 210 5.97 -20.37 19.74
N ILE A 211 7.27 -20.36 20.02
CA ILE A 211 7.87 -19.23 20.76
C ILE A 211 7.90 -17.95 19.90
N ILE A 212 8.10 -18.06 18.59
CA ILE A 212 7.99 -16.91 17.67
C ILE A 212 6.55 -16.37 17.63
N VAL A 213 5.55 -17.26 17.64
CA VAL A 213 4.13 -16.90 17.78
C VAL A 213 3.89 -16.12 19.08
N ALA A 214 4.36 -16.63 20.22
CA ALA A 214 4.23 -15.93 21.49
C ALA A 214 4.84 -14.51 21.45
N ILE A 215 6.04 -14.35 20.88
CA ILE A 215 6.68 -13.03 20.72
C ILE A 215 5.84 -12.11 19.82
N ALA A 216 5.24 -12.65 18.75
CA ALA A 216 4.41 -11.87 17.84
C ALA A 216 3.07 -11.40 18.47
N GLU A 217 2.57 -12.13 19.46
CA GLU A 217 1.37 -11.77 20.24
C GLU A 217 1.64 -10.69 21.29
N HIS A 218 2.87 -10.57 21.79
CA HIS A 218 3.22 -9.56 22.79
C HIS A 218 3.38 -8.17 22.16
N PRO A 219 2.48 -7.20 22.43
CA PRO A 219 2.43 -5.92 21.71
C PRO A 219 3.65 -5.02 21.96
N GLU A 220 4.21 -5.08 23.18
CA GLU A 220 5.34 -4.26 23.63
C GLU A 220 6.72 -4.86 23.29
N ASP A 221 6.76 -6.06 22.70
CA ASP A 221 8.03 -6.71 22.39
C ASP A 221 8.69 -6.08 21.15
N ARG A 222 9.98 -5.71 21.29
CA ARG A 222 10.76 -5.10 20.20
C ARG A 222 10.96 -6.03 19.00
N LEU A 223 10.93 -7.34 19.21
CA LEU A 223 11.05 -8.35 18.16
C LEU A 223 9.70 -8.71 17.52
N ARG A 224 8.58 -8.11 17.95
CA ARG A 224 7.25 -8.43 17.43
C ARG A 224 7.17 -8.30 15.91
N SER A 225 7.55 -7.15 15.34
CA SER A 225 7.42 -6.90 13.89
C SER A 225 8.23 -7.89 13.04
N ILE A 226 9.45 -8.24 13.47
CA ILE A 226 10.28 -9.22 12.76
C ILE A 226 9.77 -10.65 12.97
N SER A 227 9.18 -10.95 14.12
CA SER A 227 8.53 -12.24 14.39
C SER A 227 7.31 -12.44 13.51
N VAL A 228 6.44 -11.43 13.37
CA VAL A 228 5.30 -11.41 12.44
C VAL A 228 5.77 -11.65 10.99
N MET A 229 6.81 -10.95 10.53
CA MET A 229 7.38 -11.17 9.19
C MET A 229 7.94 -12.59 9.02
N THR A 230 8.63 -13.11 10.03
CA THR A 230 9.16 -14.48 10.01
C THR A 230 8.05 -15.51 9.92
N LEU A 231 6.96 -15.32 10.67
CA LEU A 231 5.77 -16.18 10.59
C LEU A 231 5.09 -16.10 9.22
N ALA A 232 5.03 -14.90 8.61
CA ALA A 232 4.48 -14.74 7.26
C ALA A 232 5.33 -15.48 6.20
N GLU A 233 6.65 -15.41 6.28
CA GLU A 233 7.56 -16.18 5.41
C GLU A 233 7.42 -17.69 5.62
N LEU A 234 7.30 -18.14 6.87
CA LEU A 234 7.03 -19.53 7.22
C LEU A 234 5.70 -20.01 6.66
N LEU A 235 4.65 -19.18 6.71
CA LEU A 235 3.32 -19.53 6.20
C LEU A 235 3.33 -19.77 4.70
N ILE A 236 4.14 -19.03 3.92
CA ILE A 236 4.27 -19.24 2.47
C ILE A 236 4.98 -20.58 2.17
N ARG A 237 6.05 -20.89 2.91
CA ARG A 237 6.93 -22.02 2.65
C ARG A 237 6.42 -23.34 3.24
N SER A 238 5.90 -23.33 4.46
CA SER A 238 5.38 -24.49 5.18
C SER A 238 4.14 -24.10 6.00
N PRO A 239 2.96 -23.99 5.35
CA PRO A 239 1.72 -23.61 6.03
C PRO A 239 1.36 -24.52 7.22
N ASP A 240 1.54 -25.83 7.06
CA ASP A 240 1.19 -26.84 8.07
C ASP A 240 1.94 -26.63 9.39
N LEU A 241 3.20 -26.20 9.30
CA LEU A 241 4.04 -25.90 10.47
C LEU A 241 3.49 -24.71 11.27
N VAL A 242 3.07 -23.64 10.57
CA VAL A 242 2.50 -22.44 11.21
C VAL A 242 1.14 -22.75 11.84
N ILE A 243 0.33 -23.58 11.18
CA ILE A 243 -0.98 -24.02 11.69
C ILE A 243 -0.81 -24.88 12.94
N ALA A 244 0.11 -25.85 12.92
CA ALA A 244 0.41 -26.70 14.08
C ALA A 244 1.00 -25.91 15.27
N ALA A 245 1.60 -24.75 15.00
CA ALA A 245 2.09 -23.82 15.99
C ALA A 245 1.04 -22.78 16.44
N GLY A 246 -0.13 -22.71 15.81
CA GLY A 246 -1.20 -21.76 16.15
C GLY A 246 -1.02 -20.34 15.59
N GLY A 247 -0.07 -20.12 14.67
CA GLY A 247 0.32 -18.76 14.24
C GLY A 247 -0.66 -18.04 13.30
N ILE A 248 -1.69 -18.72 12.79
CA ILE A 248 -2.67 -18.11 11.87
C ILE A 248 -3.45 -16.98 12.54
N GLY A 249 -3.92 -17.19 13.77
CA GLY A 249 -4.67 -16.19 14.53
C GLY A 249 -3.83 -14.95 14.81
N THR A 250 -2.57 -15.14 15.21
CA THR A 250 -1.61 -14.07 15.45
C THR A 250 -1.33 -13.23 14.20
N LEU A 251 -1.20 -13.86 13.03
CA LEU A 251 -1.02 -13.16 11.74
C LEU A 251 -2.28 -12.40 11.33
N ALA A 252 -3.47 -13.00 11.52
CA ALA A 252 -4.75 -12.33 11.27
C ALA A 252 -4.94 -11.13 12.19
N ASP A 253 -4.59 -11.26 13.47
CA ASP A 253 -4.63 -10.17 14.45
C ASP A 253 -3.68 -9.04 14.07
N ALA A 254 -2.41 -9.35 13.78
CA ALA A 254 -1.43 -8.37 13.34
C ALA A 254 -1.86 -7.60 12.08
N MET A 255 -2.64 -8.22 11.19
CA MET A 255 -3.18 -7.59 10.00
C MET A 255 -4.33 -6.61 10.30
N GLY A 256 -5.19 -6.89 11.29
CA GLY A 256 -6.39 -6.08 11.59
C GLY A 256 -6.27 -5.13 12.79
N ASN A 257 -5.36 -5.38 13.73
CA ASN A 257 -5.24 -4.59 14.96
C ASN A 257 -4.57 -3.21 14.77
N GLY A 258 -3.98 -2.96 13.60
CA GLY A 258 -3.34 -1.68 13.24
C GLY A 258 -1.96 -1.45 13.86
N ALA A 259 -1.45 -2.38 14.67
CA ALA A 259 -0.16 -2.23 15.34
C ALA A 259 1.04 -2.63 14.46
N TYR A 260 0.81 -3.47 13.44
CA TYR A 260 1.81 -3.78 12.44
C TYR A 260 1.83 -2.70 11.35
N GLN A 261 3.02 -2.22 10.97
CA GLN A 261 3.17 -1.05 10.10
C GLN A 261 2.81 -1.30 8.63
N ALA A 262 2.86 -2.54 8.16
CA ALA A 262 2.67 -2.91 6.76
C ALA A 262 1.65 -4.04 6.57
N PRO A 263 0.41 -3.89 7.06
CA PRO A 263 -0.58 -4.97 7.10
C PRO A 263 -0.98 -5.49 5.71
N GLU A 264 -0.85 -4.68 4.66
CA GLU A 264 -1.03 -5.11 3.27
C GLU A 264 -0.11 -6.27 2.85
N THR A 265 1.08 -6.38 3.45
CA THR A 265 2.00 -7.49 3.17
C THR A 265 1.48 -8.81 3.73
N LEU A 266 0.79 -8.77 4.88
CA LEU A 266 0.14 -9.94 5.47
C LEU A 266 -1.08 -10.34 4.65
N ALA A 267 -1.86 -9.36 4.17
CA ALA A 267 -2.97 -9.61 3.26
C ALA A 267 -2.50 -10.37 2.00
N ALA A 268 -1.37 -9.98 1.41
CA ALA A 268 -0.78 -10.68 0.26
C ALA A 268 -0.42 -12.14 0.56
N VAL A 269 0.07 -12.44 1.77
CA VAL A 269 0.39 -13.82 2.19
C VAL A 269 -0.87 -14.69 2.25
N PHE A 270 -1.94 -14.19 2.87
CA PHE A 270 -3.22 -14.91 2.91
C PHE A 270 -3.86 -15.06 1.53
N LEU A 271 -3.82 -14.01 0.70
CA LEU A 271 -4.33 -14.05 -0.67
C LEU A 271 -3.56 -15.08 -1.52
N HIS A 272 -2.25 -15.21 -1.32
CA HIS A 272 -1.44 -16.24 -1.97
C HIS A 272 -1.83 -17.66 -1.51
N LEU A 273 -2.10 -17.84 -0.22
CA LEU A 273 -2.58 -19.12 0.32
C LEU A 273 -3.94 -19.52 -0.27
N LEU A 274 -4.85 -18.55 -0.38
CA LEU A 274 -6.20 -18.73 -0.92
C LEU A 274 -6.23 -18.94 -2.44
N ASP A 275 -5.21 -18.51 -3.17
CA ASP A 275 -5.17 -18.66 -4.63
C ASP A 275 -5.09 -20.16 -5.01
N LEU A 276 -4.30 -20.95 -4.27
CA LEU A 276 -4.11 -22.38 -4.52
C LEU A 276 -5.24 -23.23 -3.90
N PRO A 277 -6.01 -24.02 -4.70
CA PRO A 277 -7.11 -24.83 -4.19
C PRO A 277 -6.73 -25.79 -3.05
N ALA A 278 -5.56 -26.44 -3.17
CA ALA A 278 -5.05 -27.38 -2.16
C ALA A 278 -4.77 -26.73 -0.80
N ARG A 279 -4.53 -25.41 -0.77
CA ARG A 279 -4.17 -24.67 0.43
C ARG A 279 -5.37 -23.94 1.08
N ARG A 280 -6.51 -23.83 0.39
CA ARG A 280 -7.72 -23.18 0.93
C ARG A 280 -8.26 -23.88 2.19
N GLY A 281 -8.21 -25.21 2.24
CA GLY A 281 -8.68 -26.00 3.40
C GLY A 281 -7.84 -25.83 4.68
N LEU A 282 -6.73 -25.10 4.59
CA LEU A 282 -5.90 -24.77 5.74
C LEU A 282 -6.51 -23.65 6.60
N LEU A 283 -7.31 -22.76 6.00
CA LEU A 283 -8.09 -21.74 6.68
C LEU A 283 -9.48 -22.32 6.97
N ARG A 284 -9.73 -22.68 8.23
CA ARG A 284 -10.91 -23.46 8.62
C ARG A 284 -12.09 -22.60 9.07
N SER A 285 -11.83 -21.40 9.57
CA SER A 285 -12.85 -20.52 10.14
C SER A 285 -13.66 -19.82 9.05
N GLY A 286 -13.03 -19.45 7.92
CA GLY A 286 -13.64 -18.62 6.89
C GLY A 286 -13.69 -17.13 7.26
N PHE A 287 -13.28 -16.79 8.49
CA PHE A 287 -13.26 -15.45 9.07
C PHE A 287 -11.84 -14.95 9.37
N GLU A 288 -10.78 -15.64 8.93
CA GLU A 288 -9.39 -15.23 9.19
C GLU A 288 -9.07 -13.85 8.59
N LEU A 289 -9.79 -13.45 7.53
CA LEU A 289 -9.67 -12.13 6.90
C LEU A 289 -10.75 -11.14 7.36
N SER A 290 -11.56 -11.46 8.37
CA SER A 290 -12.67 -10.59 8.81
C SER A 290 -12.24 -9.44 9.71
N LEU A 291 -11.12 -9.57 10.43
CA LEU A 291 -10.71 -8.59 11.44
C LEU A 291 -10.49 -7.16 10.87
N PRO A 292 -9.84 -6.96 9.70
CA PRO A 292 -9.76 -5.64 9.08
C PRO A 292 -11.14 -5.00 8.80
N PHE A 293 -12.17 -5.82 8.57
CA PHE A 293 -13.53 -5.34 8.36
C PHE A 293 -14.22 -4.92 9.67
N ALA A 294 -13.85 -5.52 10.81
CA ALA A 294 -14.41 -5.18 12.11
C ALA A 294 -14.09 -3.72 12.52
N ALA A 295 -12.94 -3.19 12.09
CA ALA A 295 -12.54 -1.80 12.32
C ALA A 295 -13.52 -0.76 11.73
N PHE A 296 -14.41 -1.15 10.81
CA PHE A 296 -15.44 -0.29 10.23
C PHE A 296 -16.78 -0.34 10.97
N THR A 297 -17.00 -1.36 11.81
CA THR A 297 -18.25 -1.57 12.55
C THR A 297 -18.12 -1.31 14.05
N GLU A 298 -16.89 -1.30 14.57
CA GLU A 298 -16.62 -0.99 15.96
C GLU A 298 -16.90 0.50 16.27
N PRO A 299 -17.40 0.82 17.49
CA PRO A 299 -17.68 2.19 17.86
C PRO A 299 -16.38 3.02 17.91
N PRO A 300 -16.35 4.23 17.32
CA PRO A 300 -15.16 5.06 17.26
C PRO A 300 -14.91 5.74 18.61
N THR A 301 -14.24 5.04 19.52
CA THR A 301 -14.02 5.47 20.91
C THR A 301 -12.74 6.28 21.15
N SER A 302 -11.76 6.24 20.24
CA SER A 302 -10.42 6.81 20.46
C SER A 302 -9.71 7.16 19.13
N SER A 303 -8.72 8.06 19.16
CA SER A 303 -7.86 8.34 18.00
C SER A 303 -7.10 7.10 17.51
N ALA A 304 -6.73 6.18 18.41
CA ALA A 304 -6.14 4.90 18.06
C ALA A 304 -7.05 4.05 17.16
N HIS A 305 -8.37 4.20 17.30
CA HIS A 305 -9.35 3.55 16.43
C HIS A 305 -9.24 4.07 15.00
N GLU A 306 -9.07 5.37 14.81
CA GLU A 306 -8.94 5.99 13.48
C GLU A 306 -7.69 5.49 12.75
N ASP A 307 -6.56 5.40 13.44
CA ASP A 307 -5.31 4.91 12.86
C ASP A 307 -5.42 3.42 12.50
N ARG A 308 -6.01 2.60 13.37
CA ARG A 308 -6.33 1.20 13.08
C ARG A 308 -7.26 1.07 11.89
N MET A 309 -8.27 1.93 11.76
CA MET A 309 -9.21 1.91 10.66
C MET A 309 -8.54 2.30 9.33
N LYS A 310 -7.68 3.33 9.32
CA LYS A 310 -6.87 3.68 8.13
C LYS A 310 -5.93 2.55 7.73
N SER A 311 -5.31 1.89 8.70
CA SER A 311 -4.46 0.71 8.47
C SER A 311 -5.26 -0.44 7.86
N SER A 312 -6.44 -0.73 8.43
CA SER A 312 -7.37 -1.76 7.94
C SER A 312 -7.93 -1.44 6.56
N ALA A 313 -8.16 -0.16 6.23
CA ALA A 313 -8.61 0.26 4.91
C ALA A 313 -7.63 -0.16 3.80
N LYS A 314 -6.31 -0.12 4.06
CA LYS A 314 -5.30 -0.61 3.11
C LYS A 314 -5.44 -2.11 2.84
N VAL A 315 -5.69 -2.89 3.88
CA VAL A 315 -5.92 -4.34 3.78
C VAL A 315 -7.19 -4.62 2.99
N VAL A 316 -8.30 -3.98 3.36
CA VAL A 316 -9.59 -4.14 2.67
C VAL A 316 -9.45 -3.76 1.19
N ALA A 317 -8.76 -2.66 0.87
CA ALA A 317 -8.47 -2.28 -0.50
C ALA A 317 -7.68 -3.37 -1.26
N ALA A 318 -6.67 -3.97 -0.63
CA ALA A 318 -5.90 -5.06 -1.22
C ALA A 318 -6.77 -6.31 -1.51
N LEU A 319 -7.70 -6.64 -0.61
CA LEU A 319 -8.64 -7.75 -0.80
C LEU A 319 -9.59 -7.49 -1.98
N PHE A 320 -10.21 -6.31 -2.05
CA PHE A 320 -11.09 -5.93 -3.17
C PHE A 320 -10.37 -5.85 -4.52
N LYS A 321 -9.04 -5.65 -4.52
CA LYS A 321 -8.21 -5.57 -5.73
C LYS A 321 -7.65 -6.92 -6.19
N SER A 322 -8.02 -8.03 -5.54
CA SER A 322 -7.58 -9.39 -5.85
C SER A 322 -8.76 -10.34 -6.10
N TRP A 323 -8.60 -11.32 -6.99
CA TRP A 323 -9.61 -12.35 -7.23
C TRP A 323 -9.86 -13.24 -6.01
N SER A 324 -8.81 -13.74 -5.35
CA SER A 324 -8.97 -14.56 -4.14
C SER A 324 -9.59 -13.76 -2.98
N GLY A 325 -9.35 -12.45 -2.96
CA GLY A 325 -9.98 -11.53 -2.02
C GLY A 325 -11.46 -11.32 -2.30
N ILE A 326 -11.86 -11.06 -3.56
CA ILE A 326 -13.27 -10.95 -3.96
C ILE A 326 -14.05 -12.22 -3.61
N MET A 327 -13.48 -13.40 -3.87
CA MET A 327 -14.12 -14.68 -3.51
C MET A 327 -14.35 -14.80 -2.00
N THR A 328 -13.39 -14.33 -1.20
CA THR A 328 -13.51 -14.31 0.27
C THR A 328 -14.54 -13.29 0.75
N ILE A 329 -14.56 -12.10 0.14
CA ILE A 329 -15.56 -11.05 0.42
C ILE A 329 -16.97 -11.53 0.06
N SER A 330 -17.09 -12.43 -0.92
CA SER A 330 -18.38 -12.98 -1.36
C SER A 330 -18.93 -14.07 -0.42
N LEU A 331 -18.15 -14.51 0.58
CA LEU A 331 -18.61 -15.47 1.57
C LEU A 331 -19.67 -14.85 2.49
N HIS A 332 -20.49 -15.71 3.09
CA HIS A 332 -21.53 -15.33 4.07
C HIS A 332 -22.47 -14.22 3.59
N ASP A 333 -22.96 -14.33 2.36
CA ASP A 333 -23.84 -13.33 1.73
C ASP A 333 -23.22 -11.91 1.75
N PHE A 334 -21.97 -11.85 1.28
CA PHE A 334 -21.22 -10.61 1.15
C PHE A 334 -21.04 -9.83 2.47
N LEU A 335 -21.02 -10.51 3.62
CA LEU A 335 -20.91 -9.88 4.94
C LEU A 335 -19.73 -8.89 5.06
N PRO A 336 -18.50 -9.20 4.58
CA PRO A 336 -17.39 -8.24 4.62
C PRO A 336 -17.62 -6.99 3.75
N ALA A 337 -18.27 -7.11 2.59
CA ALA A 337 -18.63 -5.94 1.80
C ALA A 337 -19.74 -5.13 2.47
N ARG A 338 -20.72 -5.81 3.08
CA ARG A 338 -21.81 -5.19 3.84
C ARG A 338 -21.28 -4.38 5.00
N SER A 339 -20.31 -4.87 5.76
CA SER A 339 -19.75 -4.10 6.89
C SER A 339 -19.13 -2.77 6.45
N VAL A 340 -18.40 -2.76 5.33
CA VAL A 340 -17.84 -1.53 4.74
C VAL A 340 -18.95 -0.59 4.30
N VAL A 341 -19.97 -1.08 3.60
CA VAL A 341 -21.07 -0.23 3.12
C VAL A 341 -21.92 0.30 4.29
N SER A 342 -22.25 -0.55 5.26
CA SER A 342 -23.01 -0.17 6.45
C SER A 342 -22.27 0.84 7.34
N SER A 343 -20.93 0.89 7.31
CA SER A 343 -20.18 1.91 8.03
C SER A 343 -20.43 3.34 7.55
N LEU A 344 -21.00 3.54 6.35
CA LEU A 344 -21.46 4.85 5.89
C LEU A 344 -22.63 5.41 6.71
N LEU A 345 -23.39 4.53 7.36
CA LEU A 345 -24.50 4.88 8.25
C LEU A 345 -24.01 5.43 9.59
N ILE A 346 -22.72 5.29 9.91
CA ILE A 346 -22.10 5.90 11.08
C ILE A 346 -21.84 7.38 10.78
N ASP A 347 -22.31 8.27 11.65
CA ASP A 347 -22.28 9.73 11.51
C ASP A 347 -20.93 10.38 11.84
N THR A 348 -19.92 9.57 12.20
CA THR A 348 -18.59 10.04 12.56
C THR A 348 -17.79 10.51 11.34
N VAL A 349 -17.26 11.74 11.39
CA VAL A 349 -16.50 12.38 10.30
C VAL A 349 -15.30 11.55 9.84
N ALA A 350 -14.51 11.03 10.79
CA ALA A 350 -13.34 10.22 10.48
C ALA A 350 -13.71 8.92 9.75
N VAL A 351 -14.72 8.21 10.26
CA VAL A 351 -15.22 6.97 9.67
C VAL A 351 -15.69 7.22 8.24
N ARG A 352 -16.61 8.18 8.07
CA ARG A 352 -17.20 8.51 6.78
C ARG A 352 -16.15 9.00 5.77
N SER A 353 -15.14 9.76 6.19
CA SER A 353 -14.07 10.21 5.28
C SER A 353 -13.24 9.06 4.73
N THR A 354 -12.79 8.15 5.60
CA THR A 354 -11.95 7.00 5.24
C THR A 354 -12.72 5.99 4.41
N VAL A 355 -14.01 5.74 4.71
CA VAL A 355 -14.85 4.84 3.91
C VAL A 355 -15.07 5.39 2.50
N LEU A 356 -15.34 6.70 2.38
CA LEU A 356 -15.46 7.34 1.05
C LEU A 356 -14.13 7.23 0.27
N GLU A 357 -12.99 7.50 0.91
CA GLU A 357 -11.66 7.32 0.30
C GLU A 357 -11.40 5.88 -0.16
N LEU A 358 -11.75 4.90 0.69
CA LEU A 358 -11.65 3.49 0.38
C LEU A 358 -12.50 3.12 -0.84
N LEU A 359 -13.74 3.63 -0.94
CA LEU A 359 -14.62 3.41 -2.08
C LEU A 359 -14.08 4.03 -3.37
N PHE A 360 -13.52 5.25 -3.32
CA PHE A 360 -12.81 5.85 -4.46
C PHE A 360 -11.64 4.96 -4.92
N ASP A 361 -10.87 4.41 -3.99
CA ASP A 361 -9.71 3.56 -4.29
C ASP A 361 -10.10 2.18 -4.84
N ILE A 362 -11.07 1.50 -4.22
CA ILE A 362 -11.58 0.19 -4.65
C ILE A 362 -12.17 0.27 -6.06
N LEU A 363 -12.97 1.29 -6.34
CA LEU A 363 -13.58 1.51 -7.66
C LEU A 363 -12.61 2.13 -8.67
N ARG A 364 -11.36 2.41 -8.28
CA ARG A 364 -10.31 3.01 -9.12
C ARG A 364 -10.74 4.35 -9.75
N ILE A 365 -11.57 5.11 -9.03
CA ILE A 365 -12.07 6.39 -9.50
C ILE A 365 -10.94 7.42 -9.38
N LYS A 366 -10.49 7.94 -10.52
CA LYS A 366 -9.53 9.04 -10.54
C LYS A 366 -10.28 10.34 -10.26
N PRO A 367 -9.94 11.09 -9.20
CA PRO A 367 -10.64 12.34 -8.89
C PRO A 367 -10.50 13.30 -10.08
N PRO A 368 -11.62 13.82 -10.63
CA PRO A 368 -11.57 14.79 -11.72
C PRO A 368 -10.73 16.01 -11.36
N SER A 369 -10.13 16.69 -12.34
CA SER A 369 -9.28 17.87 -12.11
C SER A 369 -9.98 19.01 -11.36
N TRP A 370 -11.31 19.09 -11.46
CA TRP A 370 -12.15 20.07 -10.77
C TRP A 370 -12.62 19.62 -9.37
N SER A 371 -12.41 18.36 -8.99
CA SER A 371 -12.93 17.77 -7.74
C SER A 371 -12.49 18.54 -6.49
N SER A 372 -11.22 18.94 -6.41
CA SER A 372 -10.68 19.74 -5.29
C SER A 372 -11.40 21.08 -5.13
N SER A 373 -11.71 21.75 -6.24
CA SER A 373 -12.46 23.02 -6.25
C SER A 373 -13.93 22.82 -5.88
N PHE A 374 -14.53 21.73 -6.33
CA PHE A 374 -15.90 21.36 -5.95
C PHE A 374 -16.00 21.05 -4.46
N LEU A 375 -15.09 20.23 -3.90
CA LEU A 375 -15.01 19.94 -2.47
C LEU A 375 -14.82 21.22 -1.64
N ALA A 376 -13.99 22.16 -2.11
CA ALA A 376 -13.81 23.48 -1.52
C ALA A 376 -15.04 24.41 -1.64
N GLY A 377 -16.08 24.01 -2.40
CA GLY A 377 -17.36 24.72 -2.48
C GLY A 377 -17.51 25.71 -3.60
N ARG A 378 -16.63 25.64 -4.59
CA ARG A 378 -16.74 26.46 -5.79
C ARG A 378 -17.74 25.83 -6.76
N ARG A 379 -18.48 26.68 -7.48
CA ARG A 379 -19.47 26.24 -8.47
C ARG A 379 -18.78 25.59 -9.68
N LEU A 380 -19.31 24.46 -10.13
CA LEU A 380 -18.83 23.70 -11.30
C LEU A 380 -19.00 24.44 -12.64
N THR A 381 -19.90 25.43 -12.70
CA THR A 381 -20.28 26.17 -13.91
C THR A 381 -19.15 27.01 -14.52
N THR A 382 -18.07 27.27 -13.78
CA THR A 382 -17.00 28.18 -14.23
C THR A 382 -15.81 27.45 -14.88
N TYR A 383 -15.62 26.15 -14.60
CA TYR A 383 -14.32 25.51 -14.86
C TYR A 383 -14.23 24.67 -16.14
N GLY A 384 -15.35 24.30 -16.75
CA GLY A 384 -15.34 23.63 -18.07
C GLY A 384 -14.64 24.45 -19.16
N ARG A 385 -14.47 25.76 -18.97
CA ARG A 385 -13.80 26.66 -19.93
C ARG A 385 -12.27 26.71 -19.76
N VAL A 386 -11.73 26.65 -18.54
CA VAL A 386 -10.29 26.83 -18.28
C VAL A 386 -9.47 25.54 -18.38
N THR A 387 -10.08 24.38 -18.15
CA THR A 387 -9.38 23.09 -18.30
C THR A 387 -9.30 22.66 -19.77
N ASN A 388 -10.33 22.94 -20.57
CA ASN A 388 -10.32 22.68 -22.01
C ASN A 388 -9.26 23.52 -22.74
N LEU A 389 -8.96 24.72 -22.23
CA LEU A 389 -7.88 25.57 -22.76
C LEU A 389 -6.48 24.96 -22.53
N LYS A 390 -6.27 24.18 -21.46
CA LYS A 390 -4.98 23.50 -21.19
C LYS A 390 -4.89 22.11 -21.82
N ALA A 391 -6.02 21.43 -22.03
CA ALA A 391 -6.06 20.14 -22.71
C ALA A 391 -5.78 20.25 -24.23
N ASN A 392 -6.06 21.41 -24.83
CA ASN A 392 -5.77 21.68 -26.24
C ASN A 392 -4.28 21.82 -26.58
N ASP A 393 -3.37 21.86 -25.58
CA ASP A 393 -1.92 22.03 -25.79
C ASP A 393 -1.16 20.69 -25.96
N HIS A 394 -1.88 19.56 -25.87
CA HIS A 394 -1.31 18.21 -26.06
C HIS A 394 -2.06 17.41 -27.13
N HIS A 395 -2.15 17.96 -28.35
CA HIS A 395 -2.46 17.16 -29.52
C HIS A 395 -1.23 16.30 -29.92
N LYS A 396 -1.05 15.16 -29.26
CA LYS A 396 -0.43 14.01 -29.93
C LYS A 396 -1.55 13.32 -30.74
N PRO A 397 -1.39 13.11 -32.06
CA PRO A 397 -2.37 12.35 -32.82
C PRO A 397 -2.25 10.88 -32.40
N SER A 398 -3.09 10.43 -31.48
CA SER A 398 -3.32 9.00 -31.31
C SER A 398 -4.16 8.53 -32.48
N SER A 399 -3.53 7.81 -33.41
CA SER A 399 -4.10 7.19 -34.59
C SER A 399 -4.97 5.97 -34.27
N ASN A 400 -5.91 6.09 -33.32
CA ASN A 400 -6.89 5.05 -33.06
C ASN A 400 -8.28 5.63 -33.30
N ASP A 401 -8.99 5.08 -34.28
CA ASP A 401 -10.40 5.33 -34.49
C ASP A 401 -11.16 5.10 -33.17
N PRO A 402 -11.99 6.05 -32.70
CA PRO A 402 -12.74 5.91 -31.46
C PRO A 402 -13.72 4.72 -31.47
N GLU A 403 -14.11 4.23 -32.66
CA GLU A 403 -14.95 3.04 -32.83
C GLU A 403 -14.22 1.72 -32.51
N GLU A 404 -12.89 1.62 -32.73
CA GLU A 404 -12.14 0.40 -32.41
C GLU A 404 -11.77 0.31 -30.92
N ALA A 405 -11.50 1.45 -30.27
CA ALA A 405 -11.28 1.52 -28.83
C ALA A 405 -12.58 1.23 -28.04
N SER A 406 -13.74 1.62 -28.58
CA SER A 406 -15.05 1.42 -27.96
C SER A 406 -15.48 -0.05 -27.83
N LYS A 407 -14.85 -0.99 -28.57
CA LYS A 407 -15.24 -2.41 -28.57
C LYS A 407 -14.42 -3.30 -27.64
N ARG A 408 -13.27 -2.83 -27.12
CA ARG A 408 -12.42 -3.64 -26.24
C ARG A 408 -12.46 -3.08 -24.82
N MET A 409 -13.48 -3.45 -24.06
CA MET A 409 -13.47 -3.19 -22.63
C MET A 409 -12.22 -3.83 -22.02
N SER A 410 -11.43 -3.03 -21.32
CA SER A 410 -10.18 -3.50 -20.73
C SER A 410 -10.48 -4.55 -19.66
N LEU A 411 -9.54 -5.48 -19.41
CA LEU A 411 -9.68 -6.45 -18.32
C LEU A 411 -9.80 -5.75 -16.94
N ILE A 412 -9.23 -4.56 -16.83
CA ILE A 412 -9.31 -3.73 -15.62
C ILE A 412 -10.75 -3.22 -15.43
N GLU A 413 -11.40 -2.75 -16.49
CA GLU A 413 -12.79 -2.32 -16.48
C GLU A 413 -13.75 -3.48 -16.18
N HIS A 414 -13.50 -4.67 -16.74
CA HIS A 414 -14.26 -5.87 -16.38
C HIS A 414 -14.13 -6.21 -14.89
N PHE A 415 -12.91 -6.18 -14.34
CA PHE A 415 -12.70 -6.40 -12.91
C PHE A 415 -13.42 -5.36 -12.06
N SER A 416 -13.33 -4.08 -12.43
CA SER A 416 -14.06 -3.00 -11.76
C SER A 416 -15.58 -3.17 -11.85
N ALA A 417 -16.11 -3.70 -12.96
CA ALA A 417 -17.54 -3.99 -13.13
C ALA A 417 -18.01 -5.06 -12.13
N VAL A 418 -17.21 -6.11 -11.91
CA VAL A 418 -17.51 -7.16 -10.92
C VAL A 418 -17.54 -6.56 -9.51
N VAL A 419 -16.52 -5.78 -9.14
CA VAL A 419 -16.45 -5.13 -7.83
C VAL A 419 -17.62 -4.17 -7.62
N LEU A 420 -17.94 -3.36 -8.63
CA LEU A 420 -19.08 -2.45 -8.60
C LEU A 420 -20.40 -3.20 -8.40
N THR A 421 -20.59 -4.32 -9.11
CA THR A 421 -21.79 -5.15 -9.00
C THR A 421 -21.95 -5.70 -7.58
N ILE A 422 -20.86 -6.15 -6.95
CA ILE A 422 -20.88 -6.63 -5.55
C ILE A 422 -21.31 -5.51 -4.61
N LEU A 423 -20.71 -4.32 -4.72
CA LEU A 423 -21.05 -3.19 -3.86
C LEU A 423 -22.49 -2.71 -4.07
N LEU A 424 -22.98 -2.68 -5.31
CA LEU A 424 -24.37 -2.34 -5.62
C LEU A 424 -25.35 -3.35 -5.03
N ARG A 425 -25.07 -4.66 -5.18
CA ARG A 425 -25.89 -5.74 -4.60
C ARG A 425 -26.00 -5.63 -3.08
N VAL A 426 -24.94 -5.17 -2.43
CA VAL A 426 -24.86 -4.94 -0.98
C VAL A 426 -25.57 -3.66 -0.53
N GLY A 427 -26.05 -2.83 -1.45
CA GLY A 427 -26.80 -1.60 -1.15
C GLY A 427 -25.93 -0.35 -1.05
N LEU A 428 -24.81 -0.28 -1.79
CA LEU A 428 -23.94 0.90 -1.82
C LEU A 428 -24.71 2.19 -2.15
N LEU A 429 -25.56 2.17 -3.17
CA LEU A 429 -26.25 3.37 -3.63
C LEU A 429 -27.23 3.92 -2.58
N PRO A 430 -28.15 3.12 -1.99
CA PRO A 430 -28.95 3.54 -0.84
C PRO A 430 -28.12 4.08 0.33
N ALA A 431 -27.00 3.43 0.68
CA ALA A 431 -26.13 3.86 1.78
C ALA A 431 -25.47 5.23 1.49
N LEU A 432 -25.03 5.47 0.25
CA LEU A 432 -24.50 6.78 -0.15
C LEU A 432 -25.57 7.88 -0.13
N MET A 433 -26.80 7.58 -0.55
CA MET A 433 -27.91 8.52 -0.47
C MET A 433 -28.22 8.90 0.97
N HIS A 434 -28.24 7.93 1.89
CA HIS A 434 -28.39 8.20 3.32
C HIS A 434 -27.22 9.05 3.87
N ALA A 435 -25.98 8.71 3.51
CA ALA A 435 -24.80 9.44 3.96
C ALA A 435 -24.68 10.88 3.40
N GLU A 436 -25.28 11.17 2.24
CA GLU A 436 -25.41 12.53 1.70
C GLU A 436 -26.43 13.35 2.49
N ARG A 437 -27.54 12.70 2.85
CA ARG A 437 -28.63 13.31 3.59
C ARG A 437 -28.21 13.69 5.00
N ASP A 438 -27.55 12.77 5.70
CA ASP A 438 -27.09 12.91 7.08
C ASP A 438 -25.61 13.32 7.18
N ALA A 439 -25.11 14.06 6.18
CA ALA A 439 -23.70 14.43 6.15
C ALA A 439 -23.34 15.37 7.32
N PRO A 440 -22.24 15.12 8.08
CA PRO A 440 -21.93 15.89 9.28
C PRO A 440 -21.34 17.26 8.94
N ASN A 441 -20.78 17.39 7.74
CA ASN A 441 -20.23 18.63 7.22
C ASN A 441 -20.44 18.71 5.70
N LEU A 442 -20.36 19.94 5.18
CA LEU A 442 -20.60 20.21 3.76
C LEU A 442 -19.53 19.62 2.84
N ALA A 443 -18.30 19.41 3.34
CA ALA A 443 -17.22 18.80 2.57
C ALA A 443 -17.50 17.31 2.28
N LEU A 444 -17.92 16.56 3.30
CA LEU A 444 -18.35 15.16 3.18
C LEU A 444 -19.59 15.06 2.33
N LYS A 445 -20.58 15.96 2.51
CA LYS A 445 -21.77 16.01 1.66
C LYS A 445 -21.39 16.06 0.18
N ARG A 446 -20.54 17.01 -0.20
CA ARG A 446 -20.02 17.14 -1.57
C ARG A 446 -19.21 15.92 -2.02
N LYS A 447 -18.35 15.37 -1.16
CA LYS A 447 -17.56 14.16 -1.46
C LYS A 447 -18.47 12.96 -1.76
N THR A 448 -19.54 12.78 -0.98
CA THR A 448 -20.57 11.76 -1.19
C THR A 448 -21.33 12.01 -2.50
N THR A 449 -21.78 13.24 -2.78
CA THR A 449 -22.42 13.58 -4.06
C THR A 449 -21.53 13.28 -5.27
N LEU A 450 -20.23 13.59 -5.18
CA LEU A 450 -19.27 13.27 -6.22
C LEU A 450 -19.16 11.76 -6.44
N LEU A 451 -19.09 10.99 -5.36
CA LEU A 451 -19.01 9.53 -5.43
C LEU A 451 -20.30 8.93 -6.02
N ILE A 452 -21.48 9.43 -5.66
CA ILE A 452 -22.76 9.03 -6.28
C ILE A 452 -22.71 9.25 -7.79
N GLY A 453 -22.28 10.44 -8.24
CA GLY A 453 -22.16 10.75 -9.65
C GLY A 453 -21.19 9.83 -10.41
N GLU A 454 -20.03 9.53 -9.82
CA GLU A 454 -19.06 8.59 -10.42
C GLU A 454 -19.56 7.14 -10.42
N VAL A 455 -20.25 6.70 -9.35
CA VAL A 455 -20.86 5.35 -9.30
C VAL A 455 -21.92 5.20 -10.38
N LEU A 456 -22.81 6.17 -10.57
CA LEU A 456 -23.83 6.15 -11.62
C LEU A 456 -23.20 6.17 -13.02
N LYS A 457 -22.14 6.94 -13.21
CA LYS A 457 -21.38 6.96 -14.47
C LYS A 457 -20.72 5.60 -14.73
N LEU A 458 -20.04 5.02 -13.75
CA LEU A 458 -19.42 3.69 -13.87
C LEU A 458 -20.48 2.62 -14.14
N ALA A 459 -21.64 2.68 -13.49
CA ALA A 459 -22.74 1.76 -13.75
C ALA A 459 -23.23 1.84 -15.21
N ASN A 460 -23.35 3.05 -15.76
CA ASN A 460 -23.74 3.23 -17.16
C ASN A 460 -22.67 2.75 -18.16
N GLN A 461 -21.39 2.84 -17.81
CA GLN A 461 -20.28 2.48 -18.71
C GLN A 461 -19.90 1.01 -18.65
N LEU A 462 -19.99 0.38 -17.48
CA LEU A 462 -19.41 -0.94 -17.21
C LEU A 462 -20.46 -2.06 -17.09
N LEU A 463 -21.71 -1.74 -16.74
CA LEU A 463 -22.75 -2.73 -16.49
C LEU A 463 -23.68 -2.88 -17.69
N PRO A 464 -24.36 -4.03 -17.83
CA PRO A 464 -25.43 -4.20 -18.81
C PRO A 464 -26.52 -3.13 -18.66
N SER A 465 -27.12 -2.72 -19.78
CA SER A 465 -28.15 -1.67 -19.82
C SER A 465 -29.36 -1.97 -18.95
N GLU A 466 -29.75 -3.24 -18.83
CA GLU A 466 -30.86 -3.68 -17.97
C GLU A 466 -30.60 -3.34 -16.51
N TRP A 467 -29.36 -3.49 -16.03
CA TRP A 467 -28.99 -3.23 -14.65
C TRP A 467 -28.77 -1.73 -14.40
N SER A 468 -28.20 -1.02 -15.39
CA SER A 468 -27.89 0.40 -15.24
C SER A 468 -29.14 1.27 -15.34
N ALA A 469 -30.14 0.91 -16.15
CA ALA A 469 -31.34 1.71 -16.38
C ALA A 469 -32.12 1.99 -15.09
N GLU A 470 -32.34 0.97 -14.25
CA GLU A 470 -33.03 1.13 -12.96
C GLU A 470 -32.24 2.04 -12.00
N LEU A 471 -30.92 1.91 -11.98
CA LEU A 471 -30.04 2.70 -11.12
C LEU A 471 -30.04 4.19 -11.48
N GLN A 472 -30.12 4.53 -12.78
CA GLN A 472 -30.14 5.95 -13.22
C GLN A 472 -31.41 6.68 -12.78
N VAL A 473 -32.52 5.97 -12.56
CA VAL A 473 -33.81 6.58 -12.20
C VAL A 473 -33.83 7.05 -10.75
N LEU A 474 -33.02 6.44 -9.86
CA LEU A 474 -32.96 6.74 -8.42
C LEU A 474 -34.37 6.86 -7.79
N PRO A 475 -35.19 5.79 -7.85
CA PRO A 475 -36.62 5.86 -7.56
C PRO A 475 -36.93 6.42 -6.16
N ASP A 476 -36.18 6.01 -5.13
CA ASP A 476 -36.40 6.48 -3.74
C ASP A 476 -36.18 7.99 -3.59
N LEU A 477 -35.13 8.51 -4.23
CA LEU A 477 -34.83 9.95 -4.20
C LEU A 477 -35.89 10.73 -4.98
N PHE A 478 -36.33 10.21 -6.13
CA PHE A 478 -37.37 10.85 -6.92
C PHE A 478 -38.73 10.87 -6.20
N HIS A 479 -39.08 9.77 -5.52
CA HIS A 479 -40.28 9.70 -4.69
C HIS A 479 -40.24 10.74 -3.55
N GLN A 480 -39.13 10.86 -2.83
CA GLN A 480 -38.96 11.88 -1.78
C GLN A 480 -38.98 13.32 -2.31
N ALA A 481 -38.46 13.55 -3.52
CA ALA A 481 -38.49 14.86 -4.16
C ALA A 481 -39.91 15.27 -4.63
N THR A 482 -40.77 14.28 -4.91
CA THR A 482 -42.14 14.46 -5.41
C THR A 482 -43.21 14.37 -4.31
N SER A 483 -42.90 13.84 -3.13
CA SER A 483 -43.82 13.80 -1.98
C SER A 483 -43.99 15.20 -1.35
N PHE A 484 -45.11 15.86 -1.69
CA PHE A 484 -45.49 17.15 -1.13
C PHE A 484 -45.89 17.02 0.35
N GLY A 485 -45.36 17.88 1.24
CA GLY A 485 -45.73 17.94 2.66
C GLY A 485 -44.71 17.36 3.65
N GLN A 486 -43.60 16.78 3.17
CA GLN A 486 -42.47 16.39 4.02
C GLN A 486 -41.35 17.44 3.95
N ASP A 487 -40.74 17.76 5.10
CA ASP A 487 -39.60 18.69 5.18
C ASP A 487 -38.39 18.21 4.36
N GLU A 488 -38.28 16.89 4.22
CA GLU A 488 -37.24 16.16 3.50
C GLU A 488 -37.23 16.43 1.99
N ARG A 489 -38.35 16.91 1.43
CA ARG A 489 -38.51 17.20 0.01
C ARG A 489 -37.49 18.22 -0.48
N SER A 490 -37.29 19.30 0.29
CA SER A 490 -36.39 20.39 -0.08
C SER A 490 -34.94 19.90 -0.24
N GLN A 491 -34.53 18.99 0.63
CA GLN A 491 -33.23 18.34 0.62
C GLN A 491 -33.12 17.37 -0.56
N ALA A 492 -34.10 16.49 -0.76
CA ALA A 492 -34.11 15.53 -1.87
C ALA A 492 -34.01 16.23 -3.23
N VAL A 493 -34.80 17.29 -3.44
CA VAL A 493 -34.73 18.12 -4.67
C VAL A 493 -33.33 18.72 -4.85
N ALA A 494 -32.73 19.27 -3.79
CA ALA A 494 -31.38 19.82 -3.86
C ALA A 494 -30.33 18.75 -4.22
N THR A 495 -30.45 17.54 -3.66
CA THR A 495 -29.56 16.42 -3.95
C THR A 495 -29.68 15.99 -5.42
N VAL A 496 -30.90 15.88 -5.97
CA VAL A 496 -31.13 15.59 -7.41
C VAL A 496 -30.40 16.60 -8.30
N TYR A 497 -30.57 17.91 -8.04
CA TYR A 497 -29.91 18.96 -8.81
C TYR A 497 -28.38 18.91 -8.71
N GLN A 498 -27.84 18.56 -7.53
CA GLN A 498 -26.39 18.46 -7.34
C GLN A 498 -25.82 17.23 -8.05
N VAL A 499 -26.49 16.08 -7.97
CA VAL A 499 -26.09 14.85 -8.68
C VAL A 499 -26.16 15.07 -10.19
N ASP A 500 -27.23 15.67 -10.72
CA ASP A 500 -27.34 16.00 -12.15
C ASP A 500 -26.22 16.95 -12.62
N SER A 501 -25.96 18.02 -11.86
CA SER A 501 -24.88 18.98 -12.15
C SER A 501 -23.50 18.33 -12.18
N VAL A 502 -23.22 17.45 -11.22
CA VAL A 502 -21.99 16.64 -11.17
C VAL A 502 -21.92 15.70 -12.38
N ASN A 503 -22.99 14.94 -12.64
CA ASN A 503 -23.05 13.97 -13.73
C ASN A 503 -22.83 14.64 -15.09
N ARG A 504 -23.51 15.76 -15.36
CA ARG A 504 -23.33 16.57 -16.57
C ARG A 504 -21.89 17.08 -16.73
N THR A 505 -21.24 17.45 -15.63
CA THR A 505 -19.84 17.91 -15.65
C THR A 505 -18.87 16.74 -15.89
N LEU A 506 -19.15 15.56 -15.32
CA LEU A 506 -18.40 14.34 -15.56
C LEU A 506 -18.47 13.93 -17.04
N TYR A 507 -19.66 13.90 -17.63
CA TYR A 507 -19.84 13.59 -19.06
C TYR A 507 -19.09 14.56 -19.98
N ARG A 508 -19.04 15.86 -19.63
CA ARG A 508 -18.28 16.86 -20.41
C ARG A 508 -16.77 16.67 -20.32
N SER A 509 -16.26 16.17 -19.20
CA SER A 509 -14.82 16.08 -18.93
C SER A 509 -14.11 14.91 -19.62
N VAL A 510 -14.84 13.88 -20.06
CA VAL A 510 -14.27 12.66 -20.68
C VAL A 510 -14.00 12.83 -22.18
N GLY A 511 -14.39 13.96 -22.79
CA GLY A 511 -14.46 14.08 -24.24
C GLY A 511 -15.75 13.43 -24.73
N GLY A 512 -16.58 14.22 -25.41
CA GLY A 512 -18.01 13.90 -25.61
C GLY A 512 -18.27 12.55 -26.28
N GLY A 513 -19.10 11.74 -25.63
CA GLY A 513 -19.96 10.79 -26.35
C GLY A 513 -21.04 11.58 -27.13
N PRO A 514 -21.42 11.13 -28.35
CA PRO A 514 -22.43 11.79 -29.15
C PRO A 514 -23.80 11.57 -28.51
N GLY A 515 -24.62 12.62 -28.47
CA GLY A 515 -26.06 12.48 -28.17
C GLY A 515 -26.51 13.09 -26.85
N VAL A 516 -26.31 14.40 -26.66
CA VAL A 516 -27.41 15.35 -26.36
C VAL A 516 -26.99 16.72 -26.91
N LYS A 517 -26.79 16.80 -28.24
CA LYS A 517 -27.13 18.06 -28.91
C LYS A 517 -28.64 18.04 -28.99
N SER A 518 -29.27 19.01 -28.34
CA SER A 518 -30.66 19.37 -28.54
C SER A 518 -31.03 19.18 -30.01
N THR A 519 -31.96 18.27 -30.28
CA THR A 519 -32.61 18.08 -31.57
C THR A 519 -33.14 19.41 -32.08
N ARG A 520 -32.42 20.01 -33.03
CA ARG A 520 -32.98 20.83 -34.09
C ARG A 520 -31.91 21.07 -35.16
N ALA A 521 -32.25 20.66 -36.38
CA ALA A 521 -31.50 20.75 -37.63
C ALA A 521 -30.79 19.45 -38.07
N ASP A 522 -31.32 18.95 -39.19
CA ASP A 522 -30.71 18.11 -40.22
C ASP A 522 -30.82 16.59 -40.10
N GLU A 523 -32.07 16.11 -40.21
CA GLU A 523 -32.38 15.11 -41.26
C GLU A 523 -32.22 15.80 -42.62
N PHE A 524 -31.11 15.55 -43.33
CA PHE A 524 -31.05 15.41 -44.79
C PHE A 524 -29.60 15.10 -45.19
N GLU A 525 -29.29 13.83 -45.46
CA GLU A 525 -28.15 13.52 -46.32
C GLU A 525 -28.53 13.83 -47.77
N PRO A 526 -27.61 14.43 -48.54
CA PRO A 526 -27.34 13.86 -49.84
C PRO A 526 -25.86 13.52 -50.02
N THR A 527 -25.67 12.32 -50.56
CA THR A 527 -24.46 11.75 -51.14
C THR A 527 -23.62 12.76 -51.92
N LYS A 528 -22.33 12.85 -51.61
CA LYS A 528 -21.35 13.66 -52.35
C LYS A 528 -20.88 12.93 -53.62
N SER A 529 -21.23 13.48 -54.78
CA SER A 529 -20.45 13.40 -56.01
C SER A 529 -19.69 14.72 -56.25
N ALA A 530 -18.64 14.62 -57.05
CA ALA A 530 -17.50 15.54 -57.18
C ALA A 530 -17.79 16.99 -57.63
N GLU A 531 -16.76 17.82 -57.44
CA GLU A 531 -16.53 19.18 -57.99
C GLU A 531 -17.29 20.36 -57.36
N GLN A 532 -16.60 21.12 -56.50
CA GLN A 532 -16.36 22.59 -56.63
C GLN A 532 -15.75 23.20 -55.34
N PRO A 533 -14.97 24.31 -55.45
CA PRO A 533 -14.17 24.84 -54.36
C PRO A 533 -15.02 25.53 -53.29
N LYS A 534 -14.67 25.31 -52.02
CA LYS A 534 -15.27 25.96 -50.84
C LYS A 534 -15.20 27.48 -50.97
N VAL A 535 -16.35 28.11 -51.21
CA VAL A 535 -16.56 29.53 -50.99
C VAL A 535 -16.58 29.80 -49.49
N GLN A 536 -15.57 30.55 -49.07
CA GLN A 536 -15.39 31.22 -47.80
C GLN A 536 -16.66 31.98 -47.43
N MET A 537 -17.14 31.78 -46.19
CA MET A 537 -18.37 32.38 -45.69
C MET A 537 -18.27 33.92 -45.68
N SER A 538 -18.96 34.53 -46.65
CA SER A 538 -19.54 35.88 -46.70
C SER A 538 -18.89 36.97 -45.83
N ALA A 539 -17.91 37.64 -46.42
CA ALA A 539 -17.48 38.99 -46.08
C ALA A 539 -18.39 40.05 -46.76
N ASN A 540 -19.71 39.99 -46.52
CA ASN A 540 -20.65 41.01 -47.00
C ASN A 540 -21.47 41.55 -45.81
N MET A 541 -20.83 42.27 -44.91
CA MET A 541 -21.53 43.28 -44.10
C MET A 541 -21.28 44.62 -44.78
N ASP A 542 -22.37 45.30 -45.15
CA ASP A 542 -22.29 46.64 -45.72
C ASP A 542 -22.01 47.66 -44.60
N GLU A 543 -21.22 48.70 -44.89
CA GLU A 543 -20.76 49.72 -43.92
C GLU A 543 -21.96 50.36 -43.17
N ALA A 544 -23.09 50.51 -43.86
CA ALA A 544 -24.33 51.04 -43.29
C ALA A 544 -24.95 50.11 -42.22
N GLN A 545 -24.89 48.79 -42.41
CA GLN A 545 -25.37 47.81 -41.42
C GLN A 545 -24.44 47.75 -40.21
N PHE A 546 -23.13 47.89 -40.42
CA PHE A 546 -22.17 47.95 -39.33
C PHE A 546 -22.38 49.20 -38.47
N ARG A 547 -22.61 50.36 -39.08
CA ARG A 547 -22.90 51.60 -38.35
C ARG A 547 -24.26 51.58 -37.63
N GLY A 548 -25.26 50.91 -38.21
CA GLY A 548 -26.55 50.70 -37.56
C GLY A 548 -26.40 49.93 -36.24
N LEU A 549 -25.66 48.82 -36.26
CA LEU A 549 -25.38 48.01 -35.07
C LEU A 549 -24.50 48.73 -34.05
N LEU A 550 -23.62 49.62 -34.50
CA LEU A 550 -22.78 50.45 -33.62
C LEU A 550 -23.60 51.53 -32.89
N MET A 551 -24.61 52.11 -33.55
CA MET A 551 -25.55 53.05 -32.93
C MET A 551 -26.53 52.37 -31.97
N GLU A 552 -26.87 51.11 -32.24
CA GLU A 552 -27.77 50.30 -31.40
C GLU A 552 -27.09 49.82 -30.10
N CYS A 553 -25.77 49.61 -30.16
CA CYS A 553 -24.93 49.44 -28.98
C CYS A 553 -24.66 50.80 -28.36
N GLN A 554 -25.50 51.28 -27.42
CA GLN A 554 -25.26 52.52 -26.68
C GLN A 554 -23.96 52.49 -25.84
N VAL A 555 -22.82 52.68 -26.49
CA VAL A 555 -21.49 52.98 -25.93
C VAL A 555 -20.90 54.16 -26.69
#